data_AF-A0A372R0B3-F1
#
_entry.id   AF-A0A372R0B3-F1
#
_cell.length_a   1.000
_cell.length_b   1.000
_cell.length_c   1.000
_cell.angle_alpha   90.00
_cell.angle_beta   90.00
_cell.angle_gamma   90.00
#
_symmetry.space_group_name_H-M   'P 1'
#
loop_
_entity.id
_entity.type
_entity.pdbx_description
1 polymer ?
#
loop_
_entity_poly.entity_id
_entity_poly.type
_entity_poly.pdbx_seq_one_letter_code
_entity_poly.pdbx_strand_id
1 'polypeptide(L)'
;MSYDNKNEIQIESEFNELNISDSNLNVNHENCYKPNNGKLWCKECVPRCIIEGWTSGNNDIDEFIKDTIYDAKIGYDDYDDYDDDNYDDGGDGDDYPIFLEWVPFDKFEDIKQIGEGGFSKVYSAIWIDGKAKYIKQDDGSWKKKEPEPKKIALKKLNESQNISADFLNEIKIFWNFYLNETSDVYLNFYGITKDTKTKEFMMIIELANQGNLRSVLSNDFNDIFWNEKLNILSNMIFDLKGLHKLGYFHKDLHSGNVLQVNEHSYISDFGLSRPSNEPRSYDKIYGVLPYIAPEVLNGKPYTLSSDIYSFGVIMTELSSGKPPFHNRKHDISLVLDICNGIRPEFGKGTPEIYKKLAYRCMSAIPNQRPTASELCDILDFWNYTFEDEYQEEEKFGYKGKEIKTVFEEANEEIPKISTIYEKNPDAIYTSRLFTFNNLPKSINSSIITSYLNEDNKD
;
A
#
# COMPACT_ATOMS: atom_id res chain seq x y z
N MET A 1 -36.56 44.93 -29.90
CA MET A 1 -35.53 45.99 -29.83
C MET A 1 -35.34 46.28 -28.35
N SER A 2 -34.20 46.12 -27.71
CA SER A 2 -32.87 45.61 -28.05
C SER A 2 -32.31 45.05 -26.73
N TYR A 3 -31.46 44.03 -26.86
CA TYR A 3 -30.65 43.50 -25.78
C TYR A 3 -29.68 44.57 -25.27
N ASP A 4 -29.49 44.65 -23.95
CA ASP A 4 -28.27 45.19 -23.36
C ASP A 4 -27.63 44.11 -22.48
N ASN A 5 -26.34 43.97 -22.68
CA ASN A 5 -25.48 42.86 -22.34
C ASN A 5 -24.28 43.42 -21.55
N LYS A 6 -23.69 42.59 -20.69
CA LYS A 6 -22.38 42.73 -20.01
C LYS A 6 -22.29 43.57 -18.74
N ASN A 7 -22.00 42.89 -17.63
CA ASN A 7 -20.61 42.74 -17.16
C ASN A 7 -20.54 41.59 -16.13
N GLU A 8 -20.26 40.38 -16.63
CA GLU A 8 -19.62 39.33 -15.82
C GLU A 8 -18.17 39.75 -15.59
N ILE A 9 -17.78 39.85 -14.32
CA ILE A 9 -16.37 39.99 -13.93
C ILE A 9 -15.80 38.58 -14.02
N GLN A 10 -15.12 38.32 -15.12
CA GLN A 10 -14.29 37.14 -15.32
C GLN A 10 -13.07 37.30 -14.40
N ILE A 11 -13.03 36.54 -13.31
CA ILE A 11 -11.80 36.36 -12.51
C ILE A 11 -10.92 35.41 -13.33
N GLU A 12 -10.26 35.94 -14.36
CA GLU A 12 -9.08 35.29 -14.93
C GLU A 12 -8.04 35.23 -13.82
N SER A 13 -7.60 34.02 -13.48
CA SER A 13 -6.58 33.79 -12.47
C SER A 13 -5.31 34.54 -12.85
N GLU A 14 -4.80 35.37 -11.93
CA GLU A 14 -3.48 36.04 -12.01
C GLU A 14 -2.30 35.05 -12.24
N PHE A 15 -2.55 33.74 -12.25
CA PHE A 15 -1.60 32.70 -12.65
C PHE A 15 -1.30 32.64 -14.15
N ASN A 16 -2.16 33.17 -15.03
CA ASN A 16 -1.98 33.07 -16.49
C ASN A 16 -1.06 34.17 -17.08
N GLU A 17 -0.63 35.17 -16.30
CA GLU A 17 0.18 36.30 -16.80
C GLU A 17 1.70 36.15 -16.55
N LEU A 18 2.18 35.03 -16.02
CA LEU A 18 3.63 34.79 -15.87
C LEU A 18 4.27 34.39 -17.21
N ASN A 19 4.35 35.34 -18.15
CA ASN A 19 5.32 35.32 -19.24
C ASN A 19 6.73 35.50 -18.64
N ILE A 20 7.43 34.40 -18.35
CA ILE A 20 8.82 34.43 -17.88
C ILE A 20 9.73 33.77 -18.91
N SER A 21 10.06 34.52 -19.96
CA SER A 21 11.24 34.27 -20.78
C SER A 21 12.49 34.77 -20.04
N ASP A 22 12.95 34.05 -19.02
CA ASP A 22 14.20 34.38 -18.30
C ASP A 22 15.42 33.96 -19.17
N SER A 23 15.66 34.71 -20.23
CA SER A 23 16.84 34.59 -21.12
C SER A 23 18.13 35.16 -20.50
N ASN A 24 18.18 35.37 -19.18
CA ASN A 24 19.26 36.11 -18.52
C ASN A 24 19.74 35.49 -17.19
N LEU A 25 20.02 34.20 -17.18
CA LEU A 25 20.96 33.63 -16.21
C LEU A 25 21.94 32.73 -16.95
N ASN A 26 23.23 33.08 -16.88
CA ASN A 26 24.35 32.22 -17.29
C ASN A 26 24.47 31.06 -16.27
N VAL A 27 23.44 30.22 -16.16
CA VAL A 27 23.48 28.99 -15.38
C VAL A 27 24.23 27.97 -16.22
N ASN A 28 25.32 27.41 -15.69
CA ASN A 28 26.02 26.33 -16.37
C ASN A 28 25.14 25.07 -16.28
N HIS A 29 24.36 24.81 -17.33
CA HIS A 29 23.42 23.69 -17.43
C HIS A 29 24.09 22.31 -17.62
N GLU A 30 25.42 22.20 -17.56
CA GLU A 30 26.17 20.92 -17.69
C GLU A 30 25.68 19.79 -16.76
N ASN A 31 24.91 20.10 -15.71
CA ASN A 31 24.36 19.12 -14.77
C ASN A 31 22.82 19.11 -14.64
N CYS A 32 22.09 19.96 -15.37
CA CYS A 32 20.63 19.98 -15.33
C CYS A 32 20.13 19.36 -16.64
N TYR A 33 19.37 18.26 -16.52
CA TYR A 33 19.17 17.23 -17.56
C TYR A 33 20.42 16.39 -17.86
N LYS A 34 20.72 15.42 -16.99
CA LYS A 34 21.57 14.28 -17.37
C LYS A 34 20.65 13.14 -17.81
N PRO A 35 20.45 12.89 -19.12
CA PRO A 35 19.64 11.77 -19.60
C PRO A 35 20.13 10.41 -19.06
N ASN A 36 21.40 10.32 -18.64
CA ASN A 36 21.97 9.10 -18.06
C ASN A 36 21.58 8.83 -16.59
N ASN A 37 20.98 9.80 -15.86
CA ASN A 37 20.75 9.68 -14.41
C ASN A 37 19.27 9.87 -13.99
N GLY A 38 18.33 10.11 -14.91
CA GLY A 38 16.89 10.16 -14.64
C GLY A 38 16.36 11.34 -13.78
N LYS A 39 17.20 12.30 -13.36
CA LYS A 39 16.77 13.50 -12.61
C LYS A 39 16.28 14.61 -13.55
N LEU A 40 15.08 15.13 -13.31
CA LEU A 40 14.46 16.16 -14.18
C LEU A 40 15.00 17.56 -13.96
N TRP A 41 15.24 17.97 -12.72
CA TRP A 41 15.68 19.33 -12.39
C TRP A 41 16.71 19.37 -11.26
N CYS A 42 17.39 20.50 -11.17
CA CYS A 42 18.31 20.86 -10.10
C CYS A 42 17.71 22.06 -9.31
N LYS A 43 18.25 22.41 -8.13
CA LYS A 43 17.71 23.52 -7.31
C LYS A 43 17.53 24.84 -8.08
N GLU A 44 18.35 25.06 -9.11
CA GLU A 44 18.33 26.26 -9.96
C GLU A 44 17.38 26.16 -11.17
N CYS A 45 16.94 24.94 -11.54
CA CYS A 45 16.08 24.69 -12.70
C CYS A 45 14.66 24.22 -12.33
N VAL A 46 14.34 24.06 -11.05
CA VAL A 46 12.96 23.81 -10.63
C VAL A 46 12.05 24.93 -11.14
N PRO A 47 10.96 24.62 -11.85
CA PRO A 47 10.00 25.62 -12.27
C PRO A 47 9.55 26.47 -11.07
N ARG A 48 9.74 27.79 -11.14
CA ARG A 48 9.37 28.72 -10.05
C ARG A 48 7.91 28.54 -9.62
N CYS A 49 7.01 28.26 -10.57
CA CYS A 49 5.60 27.99 -10.29
C CYS A 49 5.33 26.77 -9.38
N ILE A 50 6.28 25.84 -9.23
CA ILE A 50 6.16 24.67 -8.34
C ILE A 50 6.52 25.03 -6.90
N ILE A 51 7.47 25.95 -6.69
CA ILE A 51 8.04 26.25 -5.35
C ILE A 51 7.64 27.62 -4.79
N GLU A 52 7.19 28.55 -5.64
CA GLU A 52 6.83 29.90 -5.22
C GLU A 52 5.36 29.98 -4.81
N GLY A 53 5.10 30.76 -3.75
CA GLY A 53 3.74 31.19 -3.40
C GLY A 53 2.97 30.31 -2.42
N TRP A 54 3.47 29.14 -2.02
CA TRP A 54 2.81 28.29 -1.03
C TRP A 54 3.68 27.99 0.21
N THR A 55 3.00 27.77 1.33
CA THR A 55 3.56 27.22 2.57
C THR A 55 2.46 26.48 3.32
N SER A 56 2.82 25.38 3.97
CA SER A 56 1.92 24.66 4.87
C SER A 56 1.77 25.32 6.26
N GLY A 57 2.61 26.32 6.54
CA GLY A 57 2.82 26.87 7.86
C GLY A 57 3.62 25.94 8.79
N ASN A 58 4.24 24.88 8.25
CA ASN A 58 5.15 24.00 8.97
C ASN A 58 6.41 23.73 8.12
N ASN A 59 7.58 24.04 8.70
CA ASN A 59 8.85 23.96 7.99
C ASN A 59 9.24 22.51 7.60
N ASP A 60 8.94 21.52 8.45
CA ASP A 60 9.32 20.12 8.18
C ASP A 60 8.56 19.55 6.98
N ILE A 61 7.29 19.93 6.81
CA ILE A 61 6.46 19.54 5.66
C ILE A 61 6.88 20.30 4.41
N ASP A 62 7.12 21.62 4.54
CA ASP A 62 7.56 22.44 3.42
C ASP A 62 8.92 21.94 2.89
N GLU A 63 9.85 21.59 3.78
CA GLU A 63 11.15 21.01 3.43
C GLU A 63 10.97 19.63 2.78
N PHE A 64 10.16 18.74 3.38
CA PHE A 64 9.91 17.41 2.82
C PHE A 64 9.32 17.46 1.41
N ILE A 65 8.29 18.27 1.18
CA ILE A 65 7.67 18.42 -0.15
C ILE A 65 8.68 19.00 -1.14
N LYS A 66 9.45 20.02 -0.76
CA LYS A 66 10.50 20.60 -1.61
C LYS A 66 11.59 19.58 -1.94
N ASP A 67 11.97 18.72 -1.01
CA ASP A 67 12.94 17.65 -1.27
C ASP A 67 12.37 16.64 -2.29
N THR A 68 11.09 16.25 -2.16
CA THR A 68 10.43 15.38 -3.16
C THR A 68 10.42 16.02 -4.55
N ILE A 69 10.23 17.33 -4.61
CA ILE A 69 10.37 18.10 -5.84
C ILE A 69 11.82 17.95 -6.29
N TYR A 70 12.82 18.45 -5.58
CA TYR A 70 14.23 18.43 -6.02
C TYR A 70 14.77 17.06 -6.45
N ASP A 71 14.26 15.96 -5.89
CA ASP A 71 14.64 14.59 -6.24
C ASP A 71 13.75 13.91 -7.28
N ALA A 72 12.79 14.63 -7.86
CA ALA A 72 11.86 14.09 -8.86
C ALA A 72 12.58 13.38 -10.00
N LYS A 73 12.13 12.14 -10.22
CA LYS A 73 12.53 11.27 -11.32
C LYS A 73 11.41 11.23 -12.36
N ILE A 74 11.78 10.87 -13.59
CA ILE A 74 10.79 10.56 -14.64
C ILE A 74 9.96 9.38 -14.13
N GLY A 75 8.65 9.59 -14.00
CA GLY A 75 7.70 8.51 -13.84
C GLY A 75 7.26 8.02 -15.20
N TYR A 76 7.21 6.70 -15.37
CA TYR A 76 6.37 6.10 -16.39
C TYR A 76 4.92 6.24 -15.90
N ASP A 77 4.27 7.36 -16.22
CA ASP A 77 2.82 7.48 -16.06
C ASP A 77 2.22 6.74 -17.28
N ASP A 78 1.81 5.48 -17.12
CA ASP A 78 0.80 4.89 -18.00
C ASP A 78 -0.03 3.85 -17.22
N TYR A 79 -1.29 3.66 -17.60
CA TYR A 79 -2.39 2.87 -16.98
C TYR A 79 -3.52 3.64 -16.28
N ASP A 80 -3.53 4.97 -16.33
CA ASP A 80 -4.64 5.78 -15.83
C ASP A 80 -5.64 6.17 -16.95
N ASP A 81 -5.93 5.28 -17.91
CA ASP A 81 -7.13 5.37 -18.77
C ASP A 81 -7.40 4.06 -19.55
N TYR A 82 -8.20 3.14 -19.00
CA TYR A 82 -8.71 1.95 -19.71
C TYR A 82 -10.20 2.13 -20.10
N ASP A 83 -10.54 3.30 -20.65
CA ASP A 83 -11.89 3.54 -21.20
C ASP A 83 -11.91 3.99 -22.68
N ASP A 84 -10.81 3.85 -23.43
CA ASP A 84 -10.83 4.08 -24.88
C ASP A 84 -10.12 2.96 -25.68
N ASP A 85 -10.92 2.06 -26.28
CA ASP A 85 -10.52 0.97 -27.19
C ASP A 85 -9.94 1.46 -28.54
N ASN A 86 -9.32 2.64 -28.60
CA ASN A 86 -8.67 3.14 -29.80
C ASN A 86 -7.47 4.02 -29.46
N TYR A 87 -6.28 3.46 -29.21
CA TYR A 87 -5.08 4.20 -29.60
C TYR A 87 -3.95 3.28 -30.08
N ASP A 88 -3.43 3.71 -31.23
CA ASP A 88 -2.38 3.14 -32.05
C ASP A 88 -1.02 3.28 -31.35
N ASP A 89 -0.22 2.22 -31.42
CA ASP A 89 1.15 2.12 -30.94
C ASP A 89 2.05 3.14 -31.68
N GLY A 90 2.19 4.32 -31.07
CA GLY A 90 3.04 5.41 -31.54
C GLY A 90 3.57 6.18 -30.34
N GLY A 91 4.70 5.72 -29.79
CA GLY A 91 5.31 6.24 -28.57
C GLY A 91 5.46 7.77 -28.53
N ASP A 92 4.66 8.37 -27.64
CA ASP A 92 4.84 9.67 -27.00
C ASP A 92 4.11 9.58 -25.64
N GLY A 93 4.57 8.68 -24.77
CA GLY A 93 4.16 8.71 -23.37
C GLY A 93 4.70 10.00 -22.76
N ASP A 94 3.82 10.95 -22.41
CA ASP A 94 4.20 12.18 -21.74
C ASP A 94 4.79 11.82 -20.36
N ASP A 95 6.12 11.66 -20.28
CA ASP A 95 6.88 11.39 -19.06
C ASP A 95 6.67 12.53 -18.02
N TYR A 96 5.84 12.30 -17.00
CA TYR A 96 5.63 13.31 -15.95
C TYR A 96 6.59 13.14 -14.77
N PRO A 97 7.15 14.24 -14.25
CA PRO A 97 7.93 14.23 -13.03
C PRO A 97 7.08 13.80 -11.84
N ILE A 98 7.58 12.85 -11.05
CA ILE A 98 6.92 12.44 -9.81
C ILE A 98 7.45 13.24 -8.62
N PHE A 99 6.57 13.96 -7.93
CA PHE A 99 6.81 14.65 -6.66
C PHE A 99 5.50 14.86 -5.89
N LEU A 100 5.60 15.21 -4.61
CA LEU A 100 4.44 15.52 -3.78
C LEU A 100 4.02 16.99 -3.91
N GLU A 101 2.72 17.25 -3.85
CA GLU A 101 2.16 18.60 -3.89
C GLU A 101 1.67 19.07 -2.52
N TRP A 102 1.86 20.36 -2.23
CA TRP A 102 1.07 21.01 -1.20
C TRP A 102 -0.22 21.54 -1.82
N VAL A 103 -1.37 21.08 -1.32
CA VAL A 103 -2.68 21.45 -1.86
C VAL A 103 -3.50 22.21 -0.83
N PRO A 104 -3.89 23.47 -1.09
CA PRO A 104 -4.83 24.21 -0.24
C PRO A 104 -6.15 23.45 -0.05
N PHE A 105 -6.66 23.43 1.19
CA PHE A 105 -7.80 22.58 1.54
C PHE A 105 -9.12 22.97 0.86
N ASP A 106 -9.25 24.22 0.42
CA ASP A 106 -10.38 24.73 -0.35
C ASP A 106 -10.43 24.20 -1.80
N LYS A 107 -9.41 23.46 -2.24
CA LYS A 107 -9.40 22.72 -3.51
C LYS A 107 -10.09 21.35 -3.44
N PHE A 108 -10.65 20.99 -2.29
CA PHE A 108 -11.37 19.73 -2.10
C PHE A 108 -12.87 19.97 -1.89
N GLU A 109 -13.67 19.30 -2.71
CA GLU A 109 -15.13 19.31 -2.65
C GLU A 109 -15.68 17.92 -2.32
N ASP A 110 -16.97 17.86 -1.98
CA ASP A 110 -17.69 16.61 -1.69
C ASP A 110 -17.02 15.68 -0.66
N ILE A 111 -16.38 16.28 0.34
CA ILE A 111 -15.65 15.55 1.39
C ILE A 111 -16.61 14.69 2.21
N LYS A 112 -16.45 13.37 2.14
CA LYS A 112 -17.28 12.38 2.86
C LYS A 112 -16.39 11.40 3.60
N GLN A 113 -16.66 11.15 4.88
CA GLN A 113 -15.93 10.13 5.64
C GLN A 113 -16.30 8.75 5.09
N ILE A 114 -15.28 7.96 4.72
CA ILE A 114 -15.44 6.60 4.17
C ILE A 114 -14.85 5.53 5.08
N GLY A 115 -14.01 5.91 6.06
CA GLY A 115 -13.42 4.98 6.99
C GLY A 115 -12.92 5.65 8.27
N GLU A 116 -12.87 4.87 9.35
CA GLU A 116 -12.27 5.26 10.62
C GLU A 116 -11.58 4.04 11.22
N GLY A 117 -10.27 4.16 11.44
CA GLY A 117 -9.43 3.14 12.08
C GLY A 117 -9.03 3.56 13.50
N GLY A 118 -8.09 2.81 14.09
CA GLY A 118 -7.58 3.11 15.42
C GLY A 118 -6.80 4.44 15.51
N PHE A 119 -6.16 4.84 14.41
CA PHE A 119 -5.21 5.97 14.38
C PHE A 119 -5.52 7.03 13.33
N SER A 120 -6.46 6.76 12.43
CA SER A 120 -6.75 7.64 11.29
C SER A 120 -8.22 7.63 10.89
N LYS A 121 -8.64 8.71 10.23
CA LYS A 121 -9.90 8.83 9.51
C LYS A 121 -9.62 9.03 8.03
N VAL A 122 -10.41 8.39 7.18
CA VAL A 122 -10.27 8.49 5.73
C VAL A 122 -11.53 9.11 5.14
N TYR A 123 -11.32 10.08 4.26
CA TYR A 123 -12.39 10.78 3.55
C TYR A 123 -12.20 10.61 2.05
N SER A 124 -13.28 10.41 1.29
CA SER A 124 -13.25 10.64 -0.15
C SER A 124 -13.49 12.12 -0.44
N ALA A 125 -12.80 12.68 -1.44
CA ALA A 125 -13.05 14.04 -1.92
C ALA A 125 -12.82 14.14 -3.43
N ILE A 126 -13.34 15.20 -4.03
CA ILE A 126 -13.00 15.62 -5.40
C ILE A 126 -11.92 16.71 -5.27
N TRP A 127 -10.73 16.45 -5.80
CA TRP A 127 -9.69 17.45 -5.97
C TRP A 127 -9.94 18.20 -7.27
N ILE A 128 -10.39 19.45 -7.18
CA ILE A 128 -10.87 20.21 -8.34
C ILE A 128 -9.76 20.52 -9.36
N ASP A 129 -8.51 20.64 -8.90
CA ASP A 129 -7.40 20.95 -9.79
C ASP A 129 -6.74 19.67 -10.39
N GLY A 130 -6.91 18.52 -9.73
CA GLY A 130 -6.18 17.29 -10.07
C GLY A 130 -4.67 17.37 -9.83
N LYS A 131 -3.97 16.26 -10.16
CA LYS A 131 -2.48 16.19 -10.15
C LYS A 131 -1.94 17.22 -11.16
N ALA A 132 -1.01 18.06 -10.73
CA ALA A 132 -0.41 19.05 -11.61
C ALA A 132 0.46 18.37 -12.67
N LYS A 133 0.07 18.53 -13.95
CA LYS A 133 0.86 18.09 -15.11
C LYS A 133 1.58 19.29 -15.72
N TYR A 134 2.84 19.10 -16.14
CA TYR A 134 3.66 20.15 -16.75
C TYR A 134 4.22 19.68 -18.09
N ILE A 135 4.14 20.52 -19.12
CA ILE A 135 4.69 20.25 -20.46
C ILE A 135 5.87 21.17 -20.71
N LYS A 136 6.98 20.58 -21.16
CA LYS A 136 8.13 21.35 -21.63
C LYS A 136 7.85 21.96 -23.01
N GLN A 137 8.10 23.25 -23.15
CA GLN A 137 7.96 23.99 -24.40
C GLN A 137 9.26 23.96 -25.21
N ASP A 138 9.18 24.29 -26.50
CA ASP A 138 10.33 24.33 -27.43
C ASP A 138 11.45 25.28 -26.95
N ASP A 139 11.09 26.35 -26.24
CA ASP A 139 12.02 27.33 -25.67
C ASP A 139 12.67 26.86 -24.35
N GLY A 140 12.34 25.66 -23.88
CA GLY A 140 12.82 25.06 -22.65
C GLY A 140 12.05 25.47 -21.39
N SER A 141 11.06 26.36 -21.50
CA SER A 141 10.15 26.70 -20.40
C SER A 141 9.15 25.55 -20.11
N TRP A 142 8.49 25.60 -18.96
CA TRP A 142 7.46 24.62 -18.57
C TRP A 142 6.11 25.31 -18.42
N LYS A 143 5.07 24.71 -19.00
CA LYS A 143 3.69 25.17 -18.89
C LYS A 143 2.87 24.16 -18.09
N LYS A 144 2.12 24.62 -17.09
CA LYS A 144 1.14 23.79 -16.37
C LYS A 144 -0.04 23.46 -17.30
N LYS A 145 -0.46 22.19 -17.39
CA LYS A 145 -1.68 21.78 -18.10
C LYS A 145 -2.92 22.30 -17.38
N GLU A 146 -4.05 22.30 -18.09
CA GLU A 146 -5.34 22.63 -17.51
C GLU A 146 -5.71 21.65 -16.38
N PRO A 147 -6.46 22.10 -15.36
CA PRO A 147 -6.82 21.24 -14.25
C PRO A 147 -7.77 20.11 -14.64
N GLU A 148 -7.54 18.91 -14.10
CA GLU A 148 -8.33 17.71 -14.38
C GLU A 148 -8.88 17.15 -13.06
N PRO A 149 -10.16 17.42 -12.71
CA PRO A 149 -10.71 17.01 -11.42
C PRO A 149 -10.55 15.51 -11.18
N LYS A 150 -9.96 15.13 -10.04
CA LYS A 150 -9.71 13.73 -9.69
C LYS A 150 -10.35 13.38 -8.35
N LYS A 151 -10.96 12.19 -8.29
CA LYS A 151 -11.47 11.64 -7.03
C LYS A 151 -10.32 11.00 -6.25
N ILE A 152 -10.15 11.41 -5.00
CA ILE A 152 -9.01 11.00 -4.16
C ILE A 152 -9.48 10.58 -2.76
N ALA A 153 -8.55 10.00 -1.99
CA ALA A 153 -8.71 9.77 -0.57
C ALA A 153 -7.83 10.75 0.23
N LEU A 154 -8.43 11.39 1.24
CA LEU A 154 -7.77 12.20 2.24
C LEU A 154 -7.62 11.36 3.51
N LYS A 155 -6.39 10.93 3.82
CA LYS A 155 -6.07 10.22 5.05
C LYS A 155 -5.63 11.20 6.13
N LYS A 156 -6.44 11.32 7.16
CA LYS A 156 -6.23 12.20 8.32
C LYS A 156 -5.69 11.39 9.48
N LEU A 157 -4.49 11.69 9.97
CA LEU A 157 -4.01 11.11 11.23
C LEU A 157 -4.57 11.90 12.41
N ASN A 158 -5.06 11.17 13.41
CA ASN A 158 -5.64 11.76 14.62
C ASN A 158 -4.59 12.63 15.35
N GLU A 159 -5.00 13.79 15.85
CA GLU A 159 -4.16 14.70 16.67
C GLU A 159 -2.94 15.27 15.93
N SER A 160 -2.97 15.28 14.59
CA SER A 160 -1.90 15.84 13.75
C SER A 160 -1.90 17.38 13.69
N GLN A 161 -2.57 18.08 14.64
CA GLN A 161 -2.48 19.56 14.70
C GLN A 161 -1.03 20.01 14.93
N ASN A 162 -0.31 19.22 15.73
CA ASN A 162 1.14 19.29 15.86
C ASN A 162 1.71 18.06 15.16
N ILE A 163 2.67 18.28 14.28
CA ILE A 163 3.31 17.18 13.56
C ILE A 163 4.00 16.27 14.56
N SER A 164 3.52 15.03 14.66
CA SER A 164 4.19 13.99 15.43
C SER A 164 5.33 13.40 14.60
N ALA A 165 6.35 12.87 15.30
CA ALA A 165 7.38 12.07 14.64
C ALA A 165 6.77 10.88 13.89
N ASP A 166 5.64 10.35 14.37
CA ASP A 166 4.92 9.25 13.75
C ASP A 166 4.26 9.66 12.41
N PHE A 167 3.66 10.85 12.32
CA PHE A 167 3.14 11.39 11.04
C PHE A 167 4.27 11.57 10.02
N LEU A 168 5.39 12.20 10.42
CA LEU A 168 6.53 12.38 9.51
C LEU A 168 7.15 11.06 9.07
N ASN A 169 7.20 10.08 9.96
CA ASN A 169 7.69 8.75 9.61
C ASN A 169 6.76 8.06 8.61
N GLU A 170 5.44 8.15 8.81
CA GLU A 170 4.48 7.56 7.87
C GLU A 170 4.62 8.16 6.46
N ILE A 171 4.64 9.49 6.32
CA ILE A 171 4.80 10.13 5.00
C ILE A 171 6.15 9.79 4.35
N LYS A 172 7.23 9.70 5.14
CA LYS A 172 8.57 9.36 4.64
C LYS A 172 8.66 7.90 4.21
N ILE A 173 8.09 6.98 4.98
CA ILE A 173 8.03 5.56 4.64
C ILE A 173 7.19 5.39 3.36
N PHE A 174 6.01 6.00 3.31
CA PHE A 174 5.15 5.94 2.13
C PHE A 174 5.86 6.48 0.89
N TRP A 175 6.52 7.64 0.99
CA TRP A 175 7.27 8.23 -0.13
C TRP A 175 8.48 7.40 -0.56
N ASN A 176 9.28 6.90 0.37
CA ASN A 176 10.42 6.04 0.05
C ASN A 176 9.98 4.71 -0.55
N PHE A 177 8.82 4.22 -0.12
CA PHE A 177 8.19 3.02 -0.65
C PHE A 177 7.70 3.26 -2.09
N TYR A 178 6.99 4.37 -2.32
CA TYR A 178 6.55 4.83 -3.64
C TYR A 178 7.72 4.98 -4.62
N LEU A 179 8.87 5.49 -4.17
CA LEU A 179 10.06 5.68 -5.02
C LEU A 179 10.91 4.43 -5.25
N ASN A 180 10.58 3.30 -4.62
CA ASN A 180 11.41 2.10 -4.71
C ASN A 180 11.25 1.46 -6.08
N GLU A 181 12.35 1.36 -6.84
CA GLU A 181 12.43 0.87 -8.23
C GLU A 181 12.09 -0.62 -8.41
N THR A 182 11.45 -1.25 -7.41
CA THR A 182 11.19 -2.70 -7.39
C THR A 182 9.75 -3.08 -7.67
N SER A 183 8.85 -2.12 -7.89
CA SER A 183 7.44 -2.37 -8.23
C SER A 183 7.00 -1.47 -9.37
N ASP A 184 6.54 -2.07 -10.47
CA ASP A 184 5.92 -1.36 -11.58
C ASP A 184 4.53 -0.80 -11.22
N VAL A 185 4.06 -1.06 -10.00
CA VAL A 185 2.71 -0.73 -9.53
C VAL A 185 2.78 -0.28 -8.06
N TYR A 186 2.39 0.95 -7.76
CA TYR A 186 2.38 1.53 -6.41
C TYR A 186 1.11 2.37 -6.18
N LEU A 187 0.66 2.46 -4.92
CA LEU A 187 -0.49 3.29 -4.56
C LEU A 187 -0.10 4.77 -4.67
N ASN A 188 -0.83 5.56 -5.43
CA ASN A 188 -0.41 6.94 -5.65
C ASN A 188 -0.45 7.79 -4.36
N PHE A 189 0.63 8.52 -4.10
CA PHE A 189 0.72 9.55 -3.07
C PHE A 189 0.93 10.90 -3.75
N TYR A 190 -0.13 11.69 -3.82
CA TYR A 190 -0.13 12.93 -4.59
C TYR A 190 0.42 14.10 -3.79
N GLY A 191 0.27 14.09 -2.46
CA GLY A 191 0.67 15.25 -1.69
C GLY A 191 0.06 15.34 -0.30
N ILE A 192 0.10 16.55 0.25
CA ILE A 192 -0.33 16.85 1.62
C ILE A 192 -1.22 18.08 1.61
N THR A 193 -2.24 18.06 2.46
CA THR A 193 -3.10 19.22 2.76
C THR A 193 -3.28 19.39 4.26
N LYS A 194 -3.94 20.47 4.67
CA LYS A 194 -4.25 20.75 6.08
C LYS A 194 -5.67 21.26 6.21
N ASP A 195 -6.47 20.52 6.97
CA ASP A 195 -7.85 20.86 7.27
C ASP A 195 -7.92 22.24 7.93
N THR A 196 -8.61 23.19 7.29
CA THR A 196 -8.66 24.58 7.76
C THR A 196 -9.43 24.72 9.08
N LYS A 197 -10.34 23.79 9.39
CA LYS A 197 -11.15 23.79 10.62
C LYS A 197 -10.42 23.13 11.77
N THR A 198 -9.92 21.91 11.56
CA THR A 198 -9.30 21.14 12.65
C THR A 198 -7.80 21.37 12.79
N LYS A 199 -7.16 22.00 11.79
CA LYS A 199 -5.71 22.25 11.70
C LYS A 199 -4.85 20.99 11.60
N GLU A 200 -5.46 19.85 11.34
CA GLU A 200 -4.79 18.56 11.18
C GLU A 200 -4.31 18.39 9.74
N PHE A 201 -3.14 17.75 9.59
CA PHE A 201 -2.59 17.41 8.29
C PHE A 201 -3.26 16.15 7.72
N MET A 202 -3.34 16.08 6.39
CA MET A 202 -3.90 14.96 5.66
C MET A 202 -3.01 14.59 4.49
N MET A 203 -2.82 13.29 4.27
CA MET A 203 -2.22 12.76 3.05
C MET A 203 -3.27 12.71 1.95
N ILE A 204 -2.88 13.09 0.74
CA ILE A 204 -3.70 13.00 -0.48
C ILE A 204 -3.20 11.76 -1.23
N ILE A 205 -3.99 10.70 -1.20
CA ILE A 205 -3.64 9.41 -1.80
C ILE A 205 -4.71 8.99 -2.79
N GLU A 206 -4.36 8.02 -3.63
CA GLU A 206 -5.31 7.35 -4.50
C GLU A 206 -6.49 6.77 -3.73
N LEU A 207 -7.68 6.91 -4.31
CA LEU A 207 -8.88 6.30 -3.75
C LEU A 207 -8.94 4.83 -4.15
N ALA A 208 -8.83 3.94 -3.16
CA ALA A 208 -9.15 2.52 -3.32
C ALA A 208 -10.64 2.34 -3.66
N ASN A 209 -10.94 2.23 -4.97
CA ASN A 209 -12.30 2.17 -5.49
C ASN A 209 -13.07 0.92 -5.04
N GLN A 210 -12.37 -0.17 -4.74
CA GLN A 210 -12.93 -1.41 -4.18
C GLN A 210 -12.78 -1.51 -2.65
N GLY A 211 -12.18 -0.50 -2.00
CA GLY A 211 -11.98 -0.47 -0.56
C GLY A 211 -10.80 -1.33 -0.11
N ASN A 212 -10.96 -2.06 1.00
CA ASN A 212 -9.93 -2.97 1.53
C ASN A 212 -10.25 -4.44 1.24
N LEU A 213 -9.22 -5.27 1.21
CA LEU A 213 -9.30 -6.71 0.92
C LEU A 213 -10.31 -7.43 1.82
N ARG A 214 -10.43 -7.05 3.10
CA ARG A 214 -11.43 -7.65 3.99
C ARG A 214 -12.86 -7.41 3.50
N SER A 215 -13.15 -6.22 2.98
CA SER A 215 -14.46 -5.84 2.47
C SER A 215 -14.75 -6.58 1.16
N VAL A 216 -13.76 -6.65 0.26
CA VAL A 216 -13.82 -7.42 -0.98
C VAL A 216 -14.10 -8.90 -0.70
N LEU A 217 -13.36 -9.53 0.22
CA LEU A 217 -13.62 -10.93 0.60
C LEU A 217 -14.98 -11.14 1.28
N SER A 218 -15.54 -10.10 1.92
CA SER A 218 -16.87 -10.21 2.51
C SER A 218 -18.00 -10.15 1.47
N ASN A 219 -17.77 -9.47 0.35
CA ASN A 219 -18.81 -9.19 -0.64
C ASN A 219 -18.71 -10.12 -1.85
N ASP A 220 -17.49 -10.36 -2.34
CA ASP A 220 -17.23 -10.85 -3.70
C ASP A 220 -16.37 -12.13 -3.70
N PHE A 221 -16.10 -12.76 -2.55
CA PHE A 221 -15.17 -13.89 -2.43
C PHE A 221 -15.42 -15.05 -3.41
N ASN A 222 -16.68 -15.34 -3.73
CA ASN A 222 -17.02 -16.45 -4.64
C ASN A 222 -16.65 -16.17 -6.10
N ASP A 223 -16.36 -14.91 -6.44
CA ASP A 223 -15.96 -14.47 -7.78
C ASP A 223 -14.43 -14.31 -7.92
N ILE A 224 -13.67 -14.55 -6.83
CA ILE A 224 -12.22 -14.43 -6.80
C ILE A 224 -11.61 -15.83 -6.90
N PHE A 225 -11.04 -16.17 -8.06
CA PHE A 225 -10.37 -17.44 -8.32
C PHE A 225 -8.93 -17.45 -7.79
N TRP A 226 -8.26 -18.59 -7.92
CA TRP A 226 -6.92 -18.78 -7.36
C TRP A 226 -5.86 -17.92 -8.04
N ASN A 227 -5.97 -17.64 -9.34
CA ASN A 227 -5.06 -16.73 -10.04
C ASN A 227 -5.15 -15.31 -9.46
N GLU A 228 -6.35 -14.78 -9.22
CA GLU A 228 -6.50 -13.45 -8.59
C GLU A 228 -6.01 -13.46 -7.14
N LYS A 229 -6.27 -14.53 -6.37
CA LYS A 229 -5.74 -14.68 -5.00
C LYS A 229 -4.22 -14.68 -4.97
N LEU A 230 -3.57 -15.31 -5.94
CA LEU A 230 -2.12 -15.33 -6.06
C LEU A 230 -1.58 -13.99 -6.55
N ASN A 231 -2.29 -13.28 -7.42
CA ASN A 231 -1.93 -11.90 -7.80
C ASN A 231 -2.01 -10.94 -6.59
N ILE A 232 -3.08 -11.02 -5.79
CA ILE A 232 -3.22 -10.25 -4.54
C ILE A 232 -2.02 -10.51 -3.62
N LEU A 233 -1.63 -11.78 -3.43
CA LEU A 233 -0.49 -12.15 -2.61
C LEU A 233 0.84 -11.67 -3.19
N SER A 234 1.01 -11.72 -4.51
CA SER A 234 2.21 -11.20 -5.18
C SER A 234 2.32 -9.69 -5.00
N ASN A 235 1.27 -8.91 -5.26
CA ASN A 235 1.34 -7.46 -5.05
C ASN A 235 1.67 -7.12 -3.58
N MET A 236 1.01 -7.79 -2.63
CA MET A 236 1.31 -7.62 -1.21
C MET A 236 2.76 -7.99 -0.85
N ILE A 237 3.32 -9.07 -1.42
CA ILE A 237 4.70 -9.48 -1.08
C ILE A 237 5.74 -8.57 -1.72
N PHE A 238 5.47 -8.02 -2.90
CA PHE A 238 6.30 -6.97 -3.50
C PHE A 238 6.39 -5.76 -2.56
N ASP A 239 5.24 -5.30 -2.06
CA ASP A 239 5.19 -4.19 -1.10
C ASP A 239 5.98 -4.51 0.18
N LEU A 240 5.73 -5.69 0.76
CA LEU A 240 6.37 -6.09 2.01
C LEU A 240 7.88 -6.28 1.84
N LYS A 241 8.33 -6.83 0.70
CA LYS A 241 9.74 -6.98 0.34
C LYS A 241 10.41 -5.62 0.19
N GLY A 242 9.75 -4.64 -0.44
CA GLY A 242 10.21 -3.26 -0.53
C GLY A 242 10.41 -2.64 0.86
N LEU A 243 9.39 -2.75 1.72
CA LEU A 243 9.45 -2.25 3.10
C LEU A 243 10.58 -2.91 3.91
N HIS A 244 10.72 -4.24 3.81
CA HIS A 244 11.75 -5.01 4.51
C HIS A 244 13.16 -4.68 4.01
N LYS A 245 13.36 -4.43 2.71
CA LYS A 245 14.63 -3.97 2.13
C LYS A 245 15.04 -2.59 2.65
N LEU A 246 14.09 -1.70 2.84
CA LEU A 246 14.31 -0.39 3.48
C LEU A 246 14.60 -0.51 4.98
N GLY A 247 14.50 -1.72 5.54
CA GLY A 247 14.77 -2.00 6.95
C GLY A 247 13.60 -1.65 7.86
N TYR A 248 12.37 -1.61 7.36
CA TYR A 248 11.16 -1.37 8.15
C TYR A 248 10.31 -2.63 8.27
N PHE A 249 9.54 -2.75 9.35
CA PHE A 249 8.44 -3.71 9.50
C PHE A 249 7.12 -2.98 9.74
N HIS A 250 6.01 -3.57 9.30
CA HIS A 250 4.68 -2.96 9.28
C HIS A 250 4.00 -2.96 10.67
N LYS A 251 4.18 -4.02 11.46
CA LYS A 251 3.55 -4.28 12.78
C LYS A 251 2.04 -4.54 12.80
N ASP A 252 1.30 -3.99 11.84
CA ASP A 252 -0.17 -4.09 11.79
C ASP A 252 -0.69 -4.54 10.42
N LEU A 253 0.01 -5.50 9.81
CA LEU A 253 -0.39 -6.07 8.53
C LEU A 253 -1.62 -6.96 8.73
N HIS A 254 -2.71 -6.64 8.05
CA HIS A 254 -3.95 -7.43 8.03
C HIS A 254 -4.79 -7.07 6.80
N SER A 255 -5.78 -7.90 6.45
CA SER A 255 -6.66 -7.66 5.28
C SER A 255 -7.38 -6.31 5.26
N GLY A 256 -7.65 -5.70 6.41
CA GLY A 256 -8.20 -4.34 6.50
C GLY A 256 -7.24 -3.22 6.10
N ASN A 257 -5.93 -3.50 6.02
CA ASN A 257 -4.86 -2.57 5.66
C ASN A 257 -4.29 -2.88 4.27
N VAL A 258 -4.90 -3.81 3.53
CA VAL A 258 -4.60 -4.07 2.13
C VAL A 258 -5.70 -3.40 1.31
N LEU A 259 -5.36 -2.36 0.56
CA LEU A 259 -6.28 -1.63 -0.31
C LEU A 259 -6.37 -2.32 -1.67
N GLN A 260 -7.52 -2.17 -2.33
CA GLN A 260 -7.80 -2.70 -3.66
C GLN A 260 -8.10 -1.53 -4.59
N VAL A 261 -7.27 -1.36 -5.63
CA VAL A 261 -7.48 -0.39 -6.70
C VAL A 261 -7.44 -1.16 -8.02
N ASN A 262 -8.57 -1.21 -8.72
CA ASN A 262 -8.70 -1.99 -9.95
C ASN A 262 -8.21 -3.44 -9.72
N GLU A 263 -7.29 -3.95 -10.53
CA GLU A 263 -6.75 -5.31 -10.43
C GLU A 263 -5.53 -5.43 -9.49
N HIS A 264 -5.23 -4.38 -8.72
CA HIS A 264 -4.03 -4.29 -7.90
C HIS A 264 -4.31 -4.15 -6.40
N SER A 265 -3.41 -4.75 -5.61
CA SER A 265 -3.47 -4.75 -4.14
C SER A 265 -2.30 -4.01 -3.53
N TYR A 266 -2.56 -3.12 -2.57
CA TYR A 266 -1.51 -2.33 -1.93
C TYR A 266 -1.55 -2.43 -0.42
N ILE A 267 -0.40 -2.67 0.21
CA ILE A 267 -0.22 -2.51 1.64
C ILE A 267 -0.30 -1.02 1.98
N SER A 268 -1.11 -0.70 2.98
CA SER A 268 -1.36 0.66 3.46
C SER A 268 -1.28 0.73 4.99
N ASP A 269 -1.30 1.95 5.52
CA ASP A 269 -1.31 2.22 6.96
C ASP A 269 0.02 1.92 7.68
N PHE A 270 1.05 2.66 7.27
CA PHE A 270 2.38 2.61 7.88
C PHE A 270 2.52 3.44 9.17
N GLY A 271 1.42 3.93 9.77
CA GLY A 271 1.46 4.77 10.96
C GLY A 271 2.08 4.11 12.19
N LEU A 272 2.12 2.78 12.22
CA LEU A 272 2.82 2.01 13.26
C LEU A 272 4.20 1.51 12.83
N SER A 273 4.60 1.66 11.57
CA SER A 273 5.86 1.14 11.04
C SER A 273 7.07 1.75 11.74
N ARG A 274 8.13 0.95 11.94
CA ARG A 274 9.35 1.38 12.63
C ARG A 274 10.62 0.87 11.95
N PRO A 275 11.74 1.59 12.05
CA PRO A 275 13.04 1.07 11.63
C PRO A 275 13.43 -0.17 12.44
N SER A 276 14.00 -1.17 11.77
CA SER A 276 14.43 -2.43 12.37
C SER A 276 15.69 -2.32 13.23
N ASN A 277 16.41 -1.20 13.14
CA ASN A 277 17.65 -0.91 13.85
C ASN A 277 17.47 -0.03 15.10
N GLU A 278 16.26 0.51 15.36
CA GLU A 278 15.99 1.31 16.56
C GLU A 278 15.97 0.44 17.84
N PRO A 279 16.38 0.99 19.00
CA PRO A 279 16.44 0.25 20.25
C PRO A 279 15.06 -0.28 20.62
N ARG A 280 15.00 -1.61 20.74
CA ARG A 280 13.84 -2.46 21.03
C ARG A 280 13.32 -2.26 22.46
N SER A 281 12.91 -1.04 22.81
CA SER A 281 12.21 -0.81 24.07
C SER A 281 10.99 -1.73 24.14
N TYR A 282 10.46 -1.98 25.35
CA TYR A 282 9.26 -2.79 25.55
C TYR A 282 8.06 -2.11 24.87
N ASP A 283 7.98 -2.28 23.56
CA ASP A 283 6.91 -1.78 22.73
C ASP A 283 5.63 -2.39 23.26
N LYS A 284 4.71 -1.50 23.60
CA LYS A 284 3.30 -1.83 23.73
C LYS A 284 2.88 -2.68 22.53
N ILE A 285 2.18 -3.79 22.80
CA ILE A 285 1.70 -4.68 21.74
C ILE A 285 0.49 -4.00 21.10
N TYR A 286 0.58 -3.64 19.82
CA TYR A 286 -0.49 -3.01 19.05
C TYR A 286 -0.81 -3.85 17.81
N GLY A 287 -2.09 -4.02 17.51
CA GLY A 287 -2.50 -4.59 16.23
C GLY A 287 -3.85 -5.27 16.29
N VAL A 288 -4.13 -6.11 15.30
CA VAL A 288 -5.32 -6.97 15.28
C VAL A 288 -4.97 -8.39 15.74
N LEU A 289 -5.49 -8.80 16.90
CA LEU A 289 -5.02 -9.98 17.66
C LEU A 289 -4.73 -11.24 16.83
N PRO A 290 -5.63 -11.72 15.95
CA PRO A 290 -5.34 -12.89 15.10
C PRO A 290 -4.09 -12.80 14.22
N TYR A 291 -3.68 -11.59 13.82
CA TYR A 291 -2.56 -11.34 12.92
C TYR A 291 -1.24 -11.10 13.68
N ILE A 292 -1.28 -10.98 15.02
CA ILE A 292 -0.08 -10.72 15.83
C ILE A 292 0.68 -12.04 16.05
N ALA A 293 1.95 -12.03 15.67
CA ALA A 293 2.81 -13.21 15.81
C ALA A 293 2.93 -13.68 17.28
N PRO A 294 3.01 -14.99 17.52
CA PRO A 294 2.92 -15.56 18.87
C PRO A 294 4.10 -15.18 19.77
N GLU A 295 5.27 -14.87 19.22
CA GLU A 295 6.41 -14.34 19.96
C GLU A 295 6.19 -12.88 20.40
N VAL A 296 5.46 -12.10 19.60
CA VAL A 296 5.12 -10.71 19.90
C VAL A 296 4.04 -10.66 20.99
N LEU A 297 3.02 -11.54 20.90
CA LEU A 297 2.06 -11.75 21.98
C LEU A 297 2.77 -12.09 23.31
N ASN A 298 3.86 -12.86 23.24
CA ASN A 298 4.76 -13.19 24.35
C ASN A 298 5.67 -12.05 24.83
N GLY A 299 5.44 -10.82 24.37
CA GLY A 299 6.19 -9.63 24.79
C GLY A 299 7.56 -9.48 24.13
N LYS A 300 7.88 -10.26 23.09
CA LYS A 300 9.05 -9.98 22.26
C LYS A 300 8.75 -8.81 21.31
N PRO A 301 9.78 -8.05 20.89
CA PRO A 301 9.61 -7.01 19.89
C PRO A 301 9.12 -7.54 18.55
N TYR A 302 8.45 -6.68 17.78
CA TYR A 302 8.15 -6.92 16.37
C TYR A 302 9.44 -7.09 15.55
N THR A 303 9.34 -7.85 14.46
CA THR A 303 10.44 -8.16 13.55
C THR A 303 9.93 -8.26 12.12
N LEU A 304 10.83 -8.29 11.13
CA LEU A 304 10.45 -8.59 9.74
C LEU A 304 9.66 -9.92 9.66
N SER A 305 10.11 -10.94 10.41
CA SER A 305 9.44 -12.24 10.49
C SER A 305 8.05 -12.18 11.14
N SER A 306 7.74 -11.17 11.98
CA SER A 306 6.38 -11.05 12.53
C SER A 306 5.38 -10.57 11.48
N ASP A 307 5.78 -9.74 10.52
CA ASP A 307 4.91 -9.39 9.39
C ASP A 307 4.62 -10.62 8.51
N ILE A 308 5.61 -11.51 8.34
CA ILE A 308 5.43 -12.77 7.60
C ILE A 308 4.39 -13.69 8.26
N TYR A 309 4.31 -13.69 9.59
CA TYR A 309 3.24 -14.39 10.28
C TYR A 309 1.88 -13.82 9.89
N SER A 310 1.75 -12.49 9.89
CA SER A 310 0.50 -11.81 9.52
C SER A 310 0.12 -12.06 8.05
N PHE A 311 1.11 -12.10 7.15
CA PHE A 311 0.92 -12.51 5.76
C PHE A 311 0.32 -13.93 5.66
N GLY A 312 0.87 -14.88 6.42
CA GLY A 312 0.32 -16.24 6.50
C GLY A 312 -1.11 -16.31 7.04
N VAL A 313 -1.49 -15.40 7.94
CA VAL A 313 -2.89 -15.27 8.40
C VAL A 313 -3.79 -14.74 7.28
N ILE A 314 -3.35 -13.75 6.48
CA ILE A 314 -4.10 -13.26 5.32
C ILE A 314 -4.29 -14.38 4.27
N MET A 315 -3.30 -15.26 4.10
CA MET A 315 -3.45 -16.43 3.22
C MET A 315 -4.63 -17.32 3.64
N THR A 316 -4.87 -17.53 4.95
CA THR A 316 -6.03 -18.29 5.42
C THR A 316 -7.37 -17.59 5.11
N GLU A 317 -7.37 -16.25 5.12
CA GLU A 317 -8.55 -15.42 4.83
C GLU A 317 -8.89 -15.47 3.34
N LEU A 318 -7.89 -15.35 2.45
CA LEU A 318 -8.05 -15.52 0.99
C LEU A 318 -8.52 -16.93 0.60
N SER A 319 -8.17 -17.93 1.40
CA SER A 319 -8.57 -19.31 1.20
C SER A 319 -10.02 -19.57 1.65
N SER A 320 -10.45 -18.95 2.75
CA SER A 320 -11.73 -19.27 3.42
C SER A 320 -12.85 -18.26 3.17
N GLY A 321 -12.51 -17.03 2.80
CA GLY A 321 -13.43 -15.89 2.72
C GLY A 321 -13.88 -15.39 4.10
N LYS A 322 -13.26 -15.87 5.18
CA LYS A 322 -13.68 -15.61 6.55
C LYS A 322 -12.58 -14.94 7.34
N PRO A 323 -12.90 -13.90 8.12
CA PRO A 323 -11.95 -13.32 9.05
C PRO A 323 -11.40 -14.36 10.03
N PRO A 324 -10.10 -14.32 10.37
CA PRO A 324 -9.48 -15.33 11.22
C PRO A 324 -10.13 -15.33 12.62
N PHE A 325 -10.45 -16.52 13.13
CA PHE A 325 -11.10 -16.73 14.43
C PHE A 325 -12.45 -16.00 14.65
N HIS A 326 -13.22 -15.76 13.57
CA HIS A 326 -14.50 -15.03 13.60
C HIS A 326 -15.54 -15.54 14.61
N ASN A 327 -15.48 -16.82 14.99
CA ASN A 327 -16.47 -17.49 15.82
C ASN A 327 -16.17 -17.40 17.33
N ARG A 328 -15.10 -16.72 17.75
CA ARG A 328 -14.70 -16.66 19.16
C ARG A 328 -14.22 -15.27 19.58
N LYS A 329 -14.18 -15.06 20.89
CA LYS A 329 -13.72 -13.80 21.47
C LYS A 329 -12.25 -13.57 21.19
N HIS A 330 -11.89 -12.32 20.88
CA HIS A 330 -10.49 -11.90 20.76
C HIS A 330 -9.96 -11.44 22.12
N ASP A 331 -9.74 -12.41 23.02
CA ASP A 331 -9.30 -12.20 24.39
C ASP A 331 -8.07 -13.06 24.75
N ILE A 332 -7.71 -13.10 26.03
CA ILE A 332 -6.57 -13.86 26.53
C ILE A 332 -6.68 -15.37 26.24
N SER A 333 -7.88 -15.94 26.11
CA SER A 333 -8.05 -17.35 25.79
C SER A 333 -7.58 -17.63 24.37
N LEU A 334 -7.92 -16.77 23.40
CA LEU A 334 -7.42 -16.91 22.03
C LEU A 334 -5.89 -16.75 21.97
N VAL A 335 -5.33 -15.82 22.73
CA VAL A 335 -3.86 -15.63 22.81
C VAL A 335 -3.17 -16.90 23.31
N LEU A 336 -3.68 -17.50 24.39
CA LEU A 336 -3.13 -18.75 24.93
C LEU A 336 -3.19 -19.88 23.89
N ASP A 337 -4.30 -20.00 23.16
CA ASP A 337 -4.44 -21.02 22.13
C ASP A 337 -3.47 -20.79 20.95
N ILE A 338 -3.25 -19.53 20.54
CA ILE A 338 -2.28 -19.15 19.51
C ILE A 338 -0.86 -19.50 19.93
N CYS A 339 -0.49 -19.20 21.18
CA CYS A 339 0.79 -19.62 21.76
C CYS A 339 0.91 -21.17 21.81
N ASN A 340 -0.19 -21.88 22.06
CA ASN A 340 -0.24 -23.34 22.03
C ASN A 340 -0.30 -23.95 20.62
N GLY A 341 -0.23 -23.13 19.57
CA GLY A 341 -0.10 -23.58 18.19
C GLY A 341 -1.38 -23.56 17.37
N ILE A 342 -2.50 -23.06 17.90
CA ILE A 342 -3.72 -22.91 17.08
C ILE A 342 -3.47 -21.90 15.95
N ARG A 343 -4.03 -22.16 14.77
CA ARG A 343 -4.00 -21.27 13.60
C ARG A 343 -5.41 -21.15 13.02
N PRO A 344 -5.68 -20.10 12.21
CA PRO A 344 -6.96 -19.99 11.53
C PRO A 344 -7.20 -21.16 10.57
N GLU A 345 -8.47 -21.41 10.28
CA GLU A 345 -8.89 -22.50 9.41
C GLU A 345 -8.84 -22.09 7.93
N PHE A 346 -8.49 -23.05 7.06
CA PHE A 346 -8.52 -22.86 5.61
C PHE A 346 -9.91 -23.20 5.05
N GLY A 347 -10.23 -22.62 3.90
CA GLY A 347 -11.43 -22.97 3.14
C GLY A 347 -11.38 -24.40 2.60
N LYS A 348 -12.56 -24.98 2.37
CA LYS A 348 -12.69 -26.28 1.72
C LYS A 348 -12.10 -26.21 0.31
N GLY A 349 -11.39 -27.27 -0.11
CA GLY A 349 -10.75 -27.31 -1.42
C GLY A 349 -9.42 -26.57 -1.53
N THR A 350 -8.92 -25.96 -0.44
CA THR A 350 -7.63 -25.27 -0.48
C THR A 350 -6.48 -26.20 -0.85
N PRO A 351 -5.68 -25.85 -1.88
CA PRO A 351 -4.50 -26.59 -2.29
C PRO A 351 -3.52 -26.89 -1.17
N GLU A 352 -2.94 -28.08 -1.19
CA GLU A 352 -2.01 -28.51 -0.15
C GLU A 352 -0.71 -27.71 -0.19
N ILE A 353 -0.20 -27.40 -1.39
CA ILE A 353 0.98 -26.55 -1.58
C ILE A 353 0.79 -25.16 -0.94
N TYR A 354 -0.42 -24.60 -1.05
CA TYR A 354 -0.78 -23.32 -0.45
C TYR A 354 -0.81 -23.40 1.09
N LYS A 355 -1.41 -24.46 1.65
CA LYS A 355 -1.44 -24.67 3.10
C LYS A 355 -0.03 -24.82 3.66
N LYS A 356 0.84 -25.59 3.00
CA LYS A 356 2.24 -25.77 3.41
C LYS A 356 2.94 -24.42 3.55
N LEU A 357 2.83 -23.55 2.53
CA LEU A 357 3.42 -22.23 2.55
C LEU A 357 2.85 -21.33 3.65
N ALA A 358 1.52 -21.28 3.78
CA ALA A 358 0.83 -20.49 4.80
C ALA A 358 1.19 -20.94 6.23
N TYR A 359 1.26 -22.26 6.48
CA TYR A 359 1.71 -22.80 7.76
C TYR A 359 3.18 -22.50 8.07
N ARG A 360 4.05 -22.54 7.06
CA ARG A 360 5.46 -22.15 7.21
C ARG A 360 5.56 -20.66 7.60
N CYS A 361 4.78 -19.79 6.95
CA CYS A 361 4.65 -18.38 7.33
C CYS A 361 4.16 -18.21 8.78
N MET A 362 3.21 -19.04 9.21
CA MET A 362 2.63 -19.01 10.56
C MET A 362 3.40 -19.82 11.61
N SER A 363 4.66 -20.22 11.36
CA SER A 363 5.48 -20.93 12.35
C SER A 363 5.59 -20.10 13.64
N ALA A 364 5.48 -20.74 14.80
CA ALA A 364 5.73 -20.13 16.11
C ALA A 364 7.20 -19.76 16.33
N ILE A 365 8.12 -20.31 15.52
CA ILE A 365 9.54 -20.04 15.57
C ILE A 365 9.89 -19.07 14.42
N PRO A 366 10.24 -17.80 14.70
CA PRO A 366 10.35 -16.77 13.66
C PRO A 366 11.35 -17.08 12.54
N ASN A 367 12.48 -17.72 12.87
CA ASN A 367 13.52 -18.06 11.89
C ASN A 367 13.19 -19.27 11.00
N GLN A 368 12.05 -19.93 11.22
CA GLN A 368 11.54 -20.98 10.32
C GLN A 368 10.56 -20.42 9.29
N ARG A 369 10.15 -19.15 9.43
CA ARG A 369 9.33 -18.46 8.44
C ARG A 369 10.20 -18.07 7.26
N PRO A 370 9.68 -18.11 6.02
CA PRO A 370 10.40 -17.55 4.89
C PRO A 370 10.59 -16.04 5.06
N THR A 371 11.58 -15.49 4.38
CA THR A 371 11.74 -14.04 4.19
C THR A 371 10.75 -13.53 3.14
N ALA A 372 10.51 -12.22 3.12
CA ALA A 372 9.70 -11.61 2.07
C ALA A 372 10.30 -11.85 0.65
N SER A 373 11.63 -11.95 0.55
CA SER A 373 12.27 -12.27 -0.74
C SER A 373 11.98 -13.70 -1.19
N GLU A 374 12.11 -14.68 -0.29
CA GLU A 374 11.78 -16.09 -0.62
C GLU A 374 10.31 -16.25 -0.98
N LEU A 375 9.40 -15.54 -0.31
CA LEU A 375 7.97 -15.57 -0.65
C LEU A 375 7.69 -14.95 -2.02
N CYS A 376 8.36 -13.85 -2.36
CA CYS A 376 8.29 -13.24 -3.68
C CYS A 376 8.67 -14.27 -4.75
N ASP A 377 9.83 -14.91 -4.62
CA ASP A 377 10.31 -15.88 -5.61
C ASP A 377 9.34 -17.09 -5.76
N ILE A 378 8.70 -17.53 -4.68
CA ILE A 378 7.70 -18.61 -4.69
C ILE A 378 6.41 -18.17 -5.39
N LEU A 379 5.86 -17.00 -5.01
CA LEU A 379 4.58 -16.52 -5.54
C LEU A 379 4.69 -16.07 -6.99
N ASP A 380 5.81 -15.46 -7.38
CA ASP A 380 6.11 -15.12 -8.76
C ASP A 380 6.14 -16.39 -9.62
N PHE A 381 6.85 -17.44 -9.16
CA PHE A 381 6.85 -18.72 -9.85
C PHE A 381 5.43 -19.28 -10.01
N TRP A 382 4.58 -19.21 -8.97
CA TRP A 382 3.20 -19.70 -9.08
C TRP A 382 2.37 -18.87 -10.07
N ASN A 383 2.48 -17.54 -10.06
CA ASN A 383 1.74 -16.67 -10.98
C ASN A 383 2.15 -16.88 -12.44
N TYR A 384 3.46 -16.93 -12.73
CA TYR A 384 3.95 -17.16 -14.09
C TYR A 384 3.50 -18.50 -14.69
N THR A 385 3.15 -19.50 -13.86
CA THR A 385 2.55 -20.74 -14.39
C THR A 385 1.18 -20.52 -15.02
N PHE A 386 0.41 -19.50 -14.62
CA PHE A 386 -0.87 -19.19 -15.26
C PHE A 386 -0.71 -18.54 -16.63
N GLU A 387 0.42 -17.89 -16.87
CA GLU A 387 0.80 -17.27 -18.16
C GLU A 387 1.39 -18.30 -19.15
N ASP A 388 1.27 -19.59 -18.84
CA ASP A 388 1.89 -20.71 -19.58
C ASP A 388 3.44 -20.65 -19.64
N GLU A 389 4.04 -19.79 -18.82
CA GLU A 389 5.48 -19.78 -18.59
C GLU A 389 5.86 -20.90 -17.60
N TYR A 390 7.13 -21.32 -17.63
CA TYR A 390 7.73 -22.25 -16.67
C TYR A 390 7.04 -23.62 -16.46
N GLN A 391 6.17 -24.08 -17.37
CA GLN A 391 5.39 -25.31 -17.20
C GLN A 391 6.23 -26.56 -16.94
N GLU A 392 7.40 -26.65 -17.58
CA GLU A 392 8.35 -27.76 -17.41
C GLU A 392 9.48 -27.44 -16.42
N GLU A 393 9.55 -26.23 -15.88
CA GLU A 393 10.50 -25.90 -14.82
C GLU A 393 10.07 -26.52 -13.50
N GLU A 394 11.05 -26.97 -12.72
CA GLU A 394 10.87 -27.51 -11.39
C GLU A 394 11.58 -26.60 -10.38
N LYS A 395 10.80 -25.92 -9.55
CA LYS A 395 11.30 -25.04 -8.48
C LYS A 395 10.54 -25.34 -7.20
N PHE A 396 11.22 -25.19 -6.07
CA PHE A 396 10.64 -25.42 -4.73
C PHE A 396 9.98 -26.80 -4.56
N GLY A 397 10.44 -27.81 -5.32
CA GLY A 397 9.92 -29.18 -5.26
C GLY A 397 8.65 -29.44 -6.09
N TYR A 398 8.25 -28.52 -6.97
CA TYR A 398 7.06 -28.66 -7.81
C TYR A 398 7.33 -28.26 -9.25
N LYS A 399 6.68 -28.95 -10.19
CA LYS A 399 6.68 -28.55 -11.60
C LYS A 399 5.62 -27.50 -11.87
N GLY A 400 5.91 -26.55 -12.75
CA GLY A 400 4.98 -25.46 -13.07
C GLY A 400 3.58 -25.93 -13.48
N LYS A 401 3.50 -26.94 -14.36
CA LYS A 401 2.21 -27.52 -14.79
C LYS A 401 1.41 -28.18 -13.66
N GLU A 402 2.09 -28.74 -12.65
CA GLU A 402 1.43 -29.37 -11.50
C GLU A 402 0.82 -28.29 -10.61
N ILE A 403 1.52 -27.16 -10.43
CA ILE A 403 1.02 -26.00 -9.70
C ILE A 403 -0.23 -25.45 -10.36
N LYS A 404 -0.16 -25.15 -11.67
CA LYS A 404 -1.31 -24.65 -12.45
C LYS A 404 -2.52 -25.57 -12.30
N THR A 405 -2.34 -26.87 -12.55
CA THR A 405 -3.41 -27.88 -12.45
C THR A 405 -4.05 -27.88 -11.06
N VAL A 406 -3.25 -27.89 -9.99
CA VAL A 406 -3.76 -27.96 -8.62
C VAL A 406 -4.62 -26.74 -8.26
N PHE A 407 -4.24 -25.54 -8.71
CA PHE A 407 -5.02 -24.34 -8.46
C PHE A 407 -6.27 -24.24 -9.36
N GLU A 408 -6.19 -24.66 -10.62
CA GLU A 408 -7.34 -24.74 -11.53
C GLU A 408 -8.39 -25.73 -11.01
N GLU A 409 -7.99 -26.92 -10.53
CA GLU A 409 -8.91 -27.87 -9.89
C GLU A 409 -9.57 -27.27 -8.63
N ALA A 410 -8.81 -26.49 -7.86
CA ALA A 410 -9.32 -25.85 -6.65
C ALA A 410 -10.31 -24.70 -6.94
N ASN A 411 -10.32 -24.13 -8.15
CA ASN A 411 -11.32 -23.15 -8.56
C ASN A 411 -12.73 -23.75 -8.59
N GLU A 412 -12.87 -25.04 -8.89
CA GLU A 412 -14.17 -25.73 -8.91
C GLU A 412 -14.85 -25.81 -7.53
N GLU A 413 -14.08 -25.66 -6.45
CA GLU A 413 -14.60 -25.68 -5.08
C GLU A 413 -15.05 -24.30 -4.59
N ILE A 414 -14.56 -23.20 -5.18
CA ILE A 414 -14.81 -21.82 -4.71
C ILE A 414 -16.31 -21.49 -4.62
N PRO A 415 -17.14 -21.73 -5.67
CA PRO A 415 -18.58 -21.44 -5.60
C PRO A 415 -19.32 -22.28 -4.53
N LYS A 416 -18.71 -23.34 -4.01
CA LYS A 416 -19.28 -24.24 -2.99
C LYS A 416 -18.91 -23.81 -1.56
N ILE A 417 -18.01 -22.83 -1.41
CA ILE A 417 -17.57 -22.35 -0.09
C ILE A 417 -18.63 -21.39 0.46
N SER A 418 -19.13 -21.70 1.67
CA SER A 418 -20.03 -20.78 2.37
C SER A 418 -19.24 -19.63 2.99
N THR A 419 -19.48 -18.42 2.49
CA THR A 419 -19.01 -17.15 3.07
C THR A 419 -19.84 -16.70 4.27
N ILE A 420 -20.99 -17.34 4.53
CA ILE A 420 -21.77 -17.09 5.75
C ILE A 420 -21.05 -17.74 6.94
N TYR A 421 -20.88 -16.96 8.01
CA TYR A 421 -20.28 -17.41 9.25
C TYR A 421 -20.92 -16.77 10.48
N GLU A 422 -20.88 -17.47 11.60
CA GLU A 422 -21.27 -16.91 12.89
C GLU A 422 -20.16 -15.96 13.38
N LYS A 423 -20.50 -14.68 13.55
CA LYS A 423 -19.59 -13.67 14.06
C LYS A 423 -19.78 -13.51 15.56
N ASN A 424 -18.72 -13.76 16.31
CA ASN A 424 -18.70 -13.41 17.72
C ASN A 424 -18.62 -11.87 17.86
N PRO A 425 -19.49 -11.22 18.64
CA PRO A 425 -19.48 -9.77 18.80
C PRO A 425 -18.18 -9.25 19.44
N ASP A 426 -17.46 -10.10 20.19
CA ASP A 426 -16.17 -9.77 20.80
C ASP A 426 -14.97 -10.12 19.89
N ALA A 427 -15.21 -10.52 18.63
CA ALA A 427 -14.19 -10.66 17.60
C ALA A 427 -13.90 -9.29 16.97
N ILE A 428 -12.87 -8.62 17.49
CA ILE A 428 -12.49 -7.26 17.12
C ILE A 428 -11.35 -7.29 16.09
N TYR A 429 -11.59 -6.64 14.95
CA TYR A 429 -10.68 -6.60 13.80
C TYR A 429 -10.10 -5.22 13.50
N THR A 430 -10.11 -4.35 14.51
CA THR A 430 -9.48 -3.03 14.50
C THR A 430 -8.27 -3.05 15.41
N SER A 431 -7.21 -2.35 15.02
CA SER A 431 -5.98 -2.24 15.78
C SER A 431 -6.22 -1.69 17.19
N ARG A 432 -5.61 -2.31 18.21
CA ARG A 432 -5.72 -1.88 19.61
C ARG A 432 -4.52 -2.29 20.44
N LEU A 433 -4.36 -1.62 21.59
CA LEU A 433 -3.34 -1.92 22.58
C LEU A 433 -3.67 -3.21 23.34
N PHE A 434 -2.66 -4.06 23.54
CA PHE A 434 -2.72 -5.24 24.39
C PHE A 434 -1.68 -5.20 25.50
N THR A 435 -2.05 -5.76 26.64
CA THR A 435 -1.17 -5.97 27.80
C THR A 435 -1.33 -7.42 28.27
N PHE A 436 -0.43 -8.29 27.82
CA PHE A 436 -0.39 -9.69 28.23
C PHE A 436 0.89 -9.96 29.01
N ASN A 437 0.77 -10.70 30.12
CA ASN A 437 1.89 -11.08 30.98
C ASN A 437 1.87 -12.59 31.21
N ASN A 438 3.05 -13.19 31.38
CA ASN A 438 3.23 -14.60 31.78
C ASN A 438 2.58 -15.64 30.84
N LEU A 439 2.65 -15.39 29.52
CA LEU A 439 2.19 -16.35 28.52
C LEU A 439 3.17 -17.53 28.36
N PRO A 440 2.68 -18.72 27.94
CA PRO A 440 3.52 -19.88 27.71
C PRO A 440 4.42 -19.66 26.48
N LYS A 441 5.57 -20.34 26.46
CA LYS A 441 6.45 -20.34 25.28
C LYS A 441 5.68 -20.87 24.07
N SER A 442 5.67 -20.09 22.99
CA SER A 442 4.96 -20.46 21.77
C SER A 442 5.52 -21.73 21.14
N ILE A 443 4.63 -22.61 20.67
CA ILE A 443 4.97 -23.87 20.00
C ILE A 443 4.26 -24.01 18.65
N ASN A 444 4.86 -24.81 17.77
CA ASN A 444 4.20 -25.24 16.54
C ASN A 444 3.15 -26.31 16.84
N SER A 445 2.05 -26.30 16.08
CA SER A 445 1.14 -27.44 16.04
C SER A 445 1.83 -28.64 15.38
N SER A 446 1.30 -29.84 15.62
CA SER A 446 1.78 -31.07 14.96
C SER A 446 1.79 -30.95 13.43
N ILE A 447 0.80 -30.25 12.87
CA ILE A 447 0.67 -30.00 11.42
C ILE A 447 1.82 -29.13 10.91
N ILE A 448 2.14 -28.03 11.58
CA ILE A 448 3.28 -27.19 11.18
C ILE A 448 4.58 -28.00 11.30
N THR A 449 4.74 -28.77 12.38
CA THR A 449 5.93 -29.61 12.57
C THR A 449 6.05 -30.69 11.49
N SER A 450 4.96 -31.30 11.01
CA SER A 450 5.04 -32.30 9.94
C SER A 450 5.52 -31.67 8.63
N TYR A 451 4.97 -30.51 8.25
CA TYR A 451 5.40 -29.85 7.01
C TYR A 451 6.87 -29.40 7.07
N LEU A 452 7.30 -28.79 8.17
CA LEU A 452 8.70 -28.36 8.32
C LEU A 452 9.68 -29.54 8.30
N ASN A 453 9.26 -30.74 8.70
CA ASN A 453 10.10 -31.94 8.64
C ASN A 453 10.15 -32.57 7.24
N GLU A 454 9.20 -32.26 6.35
CA GLU A 454 9.26 -32.64 4.94
C GLU A 454 10.30 -31.78 4.22
N ASP A 455 10.27 -30.46 4.41
CA ASP A 455 11.19 -29.50 3.78
C ASP A 455 12.68 -29.72 4.13
N ASN A 456 12.99 -30.38 5.25
CA ASN A 456 14.37 -30.65 5.70
C ASN A 456 14.94 -31.99 5.18
N LYS A 457 14.22 -32.72 4.34
CA LYS A 457 14.65 -34.02 3.79
C LYS A 457 15.23 -33.96 2.38
N ASP A 458 15.19 -32.78 1.76
CA ASP A 458 15.81 -32.47 0.47
C ASP A 458 17.05 -31.59 0.68
#